data_AF-A0A2D7UG52-F1
#
_entry.id   AF-A0A2D7UG52-F1
#
_cell.length_a   1.000
_cell.length_b   1.000
_cell.length_c   1.000
_cell.angle_alpha   90.00
_cell.angle_beta   90.00
_cell.angle_gamma   90.00
#
_symmetry.space_group_name_H-M   'P 1'
#
loop_
_entity.id
_entity.type
_entity.pdbx_description
1 polymer ?
#
loop_
_entity_poly.entity_id
_entity_poly.type
_entity_poly.pdbx_seq_one_letter_code
_entity_poly.pdbx_strand_id
1 'polypeptide(L)'
;MKKYSVIFIIICLISLTTLVKNTSKNLENEIYNKKESIVLLDNKYNLVLLENNYLTSPKNLSNYYNNLSNKEYSPLDITSLNKISFSEEELNLQKFITNE
;
A
#
# COMPACT_ATOMS: atom_id res chain seq x y z
N MET A 1 6.88 1.60 56.22
CA MET A 1 5.78 1.66 55.23
C MET A 1 6.24 2.13 53.84
N LYS A 2 7.08 3.18 53.72
CA LYS A 2 7.58 3.69 52.41
C LYS A 2 8.40 2.67 51.58
N LYS A 3 9.26 1.86 52.20
CA LYS A 3 10.08 0.83 51.49
C LYS A 3 9.25 -0.25 50.78
N TYR A 4 8.18 -0.73 51.42
CA TYR A 4 7.28 -1.73 50.82
C TYR A 4 6.40 -1.13 49.72
N SER A 5 6.01 0.14 49.84
CA SER A 5 5.29 0.85 48.78
C SER A 5 6.14 0.99 47.51
N VAL A 6 7.44 1.28 47.63
CA VAL A 6 8.36 1.32 46.48
C VAL A 6 8.49 -0.05 45.81
N ILE A 7 8.64 -1.12 46.59
CA ILE A 7 8.71 -2.49 46.04
C ILE A 7 7.42 -2.85 45.28
N PHE A 8 6.27 -2.48 45.83
CA PHE A 8 4.97 -2.73 45.22
C PHE A 8 4.83 -1.98 43.89
N ILE A 9 5.24 -0.71 43.85
CA ILE A 9 5.24 0.10 42.63
C ILE A 9 6.12 -0.53 41.55
N ILE A 10 7.31 -1.01 41.90
CA ILE A 10 8.23 -1.68 40.96
C ILE A 10 7.57 -2.94 40.37
N ILE A 11 6.94 -3.76 41.20
CA ILE A 11 6.27 -4.99 40.76
C ILE A 11 5.05 -4.66 39.87
N CYS A 12 4.26 -3.65 40.22
CA CYS A 12 3.18 -3.16 39.37
C CYS A 12 3.71 -2.68 38.01
N LEU A 13 4.80 -1.90 37.98
CA LEU A 13 5.41 -1.41 36.74
C LEU A 13 5.87 -2.56 35.84
N ILE A 14 6.53 -3.57 36.40
CA ILE A 14 6.98 -4.75 35.65
C ILE A 14 5.77 -5.52 35.09
N SER A 15 4.69 -5.64 35.88
CA SER A 15 3.49 -6.36 35.45
C SER A 15 2.72 -5.60 34.35
N LEU A 16 2.59 -4.28 34.48
CA LEU A 16 1.97 -3.43 33.47
C LEU A 16 2.76 -3.43 32.17
N THR A 17 4.08 -3.29 32.24
CA THR A 17 4.94 -3.29 31.04
C THR A 17 4.94 -4.62 30.31
N THR A 18 4.90 -5.75 31.04
CA THR A 18 4.79 -7.08 30.41
C THR A 18 3.43 -7.29 29.74
N LEU A 19 2.33 -6.86 30.37
CA LEU A 19 0.99 -6.87 29.76
C LEU A 19 0.96 -6.06 28.47
N VAL A 20 1.38 -4.79 28.52
CA VAL A 20 1.39 -3.89 27.36
C VAL A 20 2.28 -4.44 26.25
N LYS A 21 3.47 -4.96 26.58
CA LYS A 21 4.38 -5.56 25.61
C LYS A 21 3.76 -6.77 24.91
N ASN A 22 3.10 -7.65 25.66
CA ASN A 22 2.51 -8.86 25.10
C ASN A 22 1.29 -8.56 24.23
N THR A 23 0.42 -7.65 24.69
CA THR A 23 -0.76 -7.25 23.90
C THR A 23 -0.35 -6.51 22.64
N SER A 24 0.64 -5.61 22.71
CA SER A 24 1.16 -4.90 21.53
C SER A 24 1.72 -5.88 20.50
N LYS A 25 2.47 -6.89 20.94
CA LYS A 25 3.04 -7.89 20.03
C LYS A 25 1.97 -8.76 19.37
N ASN A 26 0.93 -9.14 20.11
CA ASN A 26 -0.20 -9.88 19.55
C ASN A 26 -0.96 -9.04 18.51
N LEU A 27 -1.21 -7.77 18.81
CA LEU A 27 -1.87 -6.85 17.88
C LEU A 27 -1.07 -6.69 16.58
N GLU A 28 0.25 -6.52 16.69
CA GLU A 28 1.13 -6.40 15.53
C GLU A 28 1.08 -7.65 14.63
N ASN A 29 1.12 -8.84 15.24
CA ASN A 29 0.97 -10.10 14.51
C ASN A 29 -0.40 -10.24 13.83
N GLU A 30 -1.48 -9.85 14.51
CA GLU A 30 -2.83 -9.89 13.93
C GLU A 30 -2.96 -8.92 12.75
N ILE A 31 -2.40 -7.71 12.87
CA ILE A 31 -2.36 -6.73 11.78
C ILE A 31 -1.58 -7.29 10.59
N TYR A 32 -0.40 -7.87 10.83
CA TYR A 32 0.42 -8.48 9.79
C TYR A 32 -0.34 -9.59 9.06
N ASN A 33 -0.91 -10.55 9.79
CA ASN A 33 -1.63 -11.68 9.22
C ASN A 33 -2.87 -11.23 8.41
N LYS A 34 -3.62 -10.24 8.92
CA LYS A 34 -4.75 -9.66 8.19
C LYS A 34 -4.30 -8.96 6.92
N LYS A 35 -3.22 -8.17 6.97
CA LYS A 35 -2.66 -7.49 5.80
C LYS A 35 -2.24 -8.50 4.72
N GLU A 36 -1.54 -9.56 5.12
CA GLU A 36 -1.14 -10.63 4.20
C GLU A 36 -2.36 -11.33 3.59
N SER A 37 -3.36 -11.63 4.40
CA SER A 37 -4.62 -12.24 3.93
C SER A 37 -5.35 -11.35 2.90
N ILE A 38 -5.37 -10.03 3.12
CA ILE A 38 -5.95 -9.07 2.18
C ILE A 38 -5.19 -9.10 0.85
N VAL A 39 -3.86 -9.06 0.88
CA VAL A 39 -3.03 -9.13 -0.34
C VAL A 39 -3.28 -10.43 -1.12
N LEU A 40 -3.37 -11.56 -0.41
CA LEU A 40 -3.67 -12.84 -1.05
C LEU A 40 -5.07 -12.87 -1.68
N LEU A 41 -6.06 -12.28 -1.00
CA LEU A 41 -7.43 -12.22 -1.51
C LEU A 41 -7.54 -11.28 -2.71
N ASP A 42 -6.86 -10.14 -2.69
CA ASP A 42 -6.81 -9.19 -3.79
C ASP A 42 -6.18 -9.81 -5.04
N ASN A 43 -5.08 -10.53 -4.89
CA ASN A 43 -4.46 -11.28 -6.00
C ASN A 43 -5.42 -12.30 -6.62
N LYS A 44 -6.15 -13.07 -5.79
CA LYS A 44 -7.16 -14.02 -6.29
C LYS A 44 -8.31 -13.32 -6.99
N TYR A 45 -8.80 -12.22 -6.42
CA TYR A 45 -9.86 -11.42 -7.01
C TYR A 45 -9.45 -10.88 -8.39
N ASN A 46 -8.24 -10.31 -8.49
CA ASN A 46 -7.72 -9.78 -9.76
C ASN A 46 -7.55 -10.88 -10.82
N LEU A 47 -7.14 -12.09 -10.44
CA LEU A 47 -7.08 -13.24 -11.34
C LEU A 47 -8.47 -13.64 -11.85
N VAL A 48 -9.46 -13.77 -10.96
CA VAL A 48 -10.84 -14.10 -11.35
C VAL A 48 -11.43 -13.00 -12.25
N LEU A 49 -11.15 -11.74 -11.94
CA LEU A 49 -11.58 -10.60 -12.76
C LEU A 49 -10.95 -10.65 -14.16
N LEU A 50 -9.65 -10.98 -14.25
CA LEU A 50 -8.93 -11.15 -15.50
C LEU A 50 -9.54 -12.28 -16.34
N GLU A 51 -9.77 -13.43 -15.72
CA GLU A 51 -10.37 -14.59 -16.36
C GLU A 51 -11.75 -14.25 -16.91
N ASN A 52 -12.63 -13.72 -16.06
CA ASN A 52 -14.01 -13.43 -16.43
C ASN A 52 -14.11 -12.37 -17.54
N ASN A 53 -13.40 -11.25 -17.38
CA ASN A 53 -13.55 -10.11 -18.29
C ASN A 53 -12.80 -10.29 -19.62
N TYR A 54 -11.70 -11.04 -19.64
CA TYR A 54 -10.82 -11.09 -20.81
C TYR A 54 -10.58 -12.50 -21.34
N LEU A 55 -10.43 -13.50 -20.46
CA LEU A 55 -9.97 -14.85 -20.86
C LEU A 55 -11.08 -15.90 -20.96
N THR A 56 -12.33 -15.55 -20.63
CA THR A 56 -13.50 -16.44 -20.77
C THR A 56 -13.65 -17.00 -22.19
N SER A 57 -13.21 -16.25 -23.21
CA SER A 57 -13.07 -16.78 -24.58
C SER A 57 -11.96 -16.10 -25.36
N PRO A 58 -11.33 -16.76 -26.35
CA PRO A 58 -10.35 -16.14 -27.23
C PRO A 58 -10.89 -14.89 -27.96
N LYS A 59 -12.20 -14.88 -28.24
CA LYS A 59 -12.89 -13.75 -28.88
C LYS A 59 -12.93 -12.51 -27.98
N ASN A 60 -13.12 -12.68 -26.67
CA ASN A 60 -13.14 -11.55 -25.73
C ASN A 60 -11.76 -10.88 -25.66
N LEU A 61 -10.69 -11.67 -25.59
CA LEU A 61 -9.32 -11.16 -25.62
C LEU A 61 -9.02 -10.42 -26.92
N SER A 62 -9.39 -11.01 -28.07
CA SER A 62 -9.18 -10.37 -29.38
C SER A 62 -9.98 -9.07 -29.51
N ASN A 63 -11.22 -9.02 -29.04
CA ASN A 63 -12.03 -7.80 -29.04
C ASN A 63 -11.41 -6.71 -28.16
N TYR A 64 -10.91 -7.06 -26.97
CA TYR A 64 -10.23 -6.10 -26.10
C TYR A 64 -8.96 -5.53 -26.76
N TYR A 65 -8.14 -6.41 -27.34
CA TYR A 65 -6.94 -6.00 -28.08
C TYR A 65 -7.28 -5.08 -29.25
N ASN A 66 -8.28 -5.42 -30.06
CA ASN A 66 -8.72 -4.59 -31.17
C ASN A 66 -9.22 -3.22 -30.69
N ASN A 67 -9.98 -3.17 -29.60
CA ASN A 67 -10.42 -1.89 -29.01
C ASN A 67 -9.26 -1.04 -28.49
N LEU A 68 -8.20 -1.66 -27.95
CA LEU A 68 -6.96 -0.95 -27.61
C LEU A 68 -6.24 -0.44 -28.86
N SER A 69 -6.08 -1.30 -29.87
CA SER A 69 -5.40 -0.94 -31.12
C SER A 69 -6.14 0.13 -31.92
N ASN A 70 -7.45 0.22 -31.78
CA ASN A 70 -8.29 1.22 -32.43
C ASN A 70 -8.27 2.58 -31.72
N LYS A 71 -7.63 2.69 -30.53
CA LYS A 71 -7.38 3.99 -29.93
C LYS A 71 -6.19 4.61 -30.65
N GLU A 72 -6.40 5.80 -31.20
CA GLU A 72 -5.30 6.62 -31.68
C GLU A 72 -4.50 7.12 -30.48
N TYR A 73 -3.31 6.57 -30.30
CA TYR A 73 -2.34 7.07 -29.33
C TYR A 73 -1.49 8.15 -30.00
N SER A 74 -1.51 9.36 -29.48
CA SER A 74 -0.52 10.36 -29.85
C SER A 74 0.78 10.10 -29.07
N PRO A 75 1.95 10.15 -29.73
CA PRO A 75 3.21 10.09 -29.00
C PRO A 75 3.28 11.28 -28.05
N LEU A 76 3.41 10.99 -26.75
CA LEU A 76 3.62 12.01 -25.73
C LEU A 76 5.10 12.34 -25.69
N ASP A 77 5.45 13.58 -26.04
CA ASP A 77 6.81 14.07 -25.86
C ASP A 77 7.09 14.22 -24.36
N ILE A 78 7.92 13.34 -23.82
CA ILE A 78 8.29 13.34 -22.39
C ILE A 78 8.98 14.64 -21.96
N THR A 79 9.57 15.39 -22.90
CA THR A 79 10.18 16.70 -22.62
C THR A 79 9.13 17.80 -22.38
N SER A 80 7.88 17.58 -22.81
CA SER A 80 6.74 18.46 -22.54
C SER A 80 6.13 18.27 -21.15
N LEU A 81 6.54 17.23 -20.42
CA LEU A 81 6.00 16.94 -19.10
C LEU A 81 6.64 17.81 -18.03
N ASN A 82 5.79 18.30 -17.12
CA ASN A 82 6.21 19.01 -15.92
C ASN A 82 6.00 18.13 -14.69
N LYS A 83 6.95 18.20 -13.78
CA LYS A 83 6.89 17.68 -12.42
C LYS A 83 6.37 18.78 -11.50
N ILE A 84 5.36 18.43 -10.70
CA ILE A 84 4.83 19.28 -9.64
C ILE A 84 5.43 18.81 -8.33
N SER A 85 6.02 19.72 -7.56
CA SER A 85 6.52 19.46 -6.21
C SER A 85 6.02 20.52 -5.25
N PHE A 86 5.76 20.14 -4.01
CA PHE A 86 5.33 21.04 -2.94
C PHE A 86 6.48 21.19 -1.95
N SER A 87 6.89 22.43 -1.70
CA SER A 87 7.89 22.77 -0.68
C SER A 87 7.33 23.91 0.16
N GLU A 88 7.23 23.72 1.47
CA GLU A 88 6.84 24.78 2.42
C GLU A 88 5.58 25.58 1.99
N GLU A 89 4.56 24.86 1.48
CA GLU A 89 3.30 25.42 0.96
C GLU A 89 3.37 26.13 -0.40
N GLU A 90 4.52 26.19 -1.05
CA GLU A 90 4.69 26.70 -2.42
C GLU A 90 4.64 25.57 -3.46
N LEU A 91 3.95 25.84 -4.58
CA LEU A 91 3.87 24.97 -5.74
C LEU A 91 5.05 25.25 -6.67
N ASN A 92 5.92 24.26 -6.84
CA ASN A 92 7.08 24.35 -7.73
C ASN A 92 6.86 23.47 -8.97
N LEU A 93 6.91 24.09 -10.15
CA LEU A 93 6.81 23.45 -11.46
C LEU A 93 8.20 23.31 -12.07
N GLN A 94 8.63 22.08 -12.33
CA GLN A 94 9.93 21.78 -12.95
C GLN A 94 9.73 20.90 -14.18
N LYS A 95 10.64 20.93 -15.15
CA LYS A 95 10.59 19.96 -16.25
C LYS A 95 10.83 18.55 -15.72
N PHE A 96 10.09 17.58 -16.25
CA PHE A 96 10.22 16.19 -15.84
C PHE A 96 11.60 15.62 -16.20
N ILE A 97 12.12 15.99 -17.37
CA ILE A 97 13.51 15.73 -17.77
C ILE A 97 14.32 17.01 -17.62
N THR A 98 15.40 16.92 -16.85
CA THR A 98 16.46 17.92 -16.81
C THR A 98 17.62 17.34 -17.62
N ASN A 99 17.94 17.94 -18.76
CA ASN A 99 19.17 17.59 -19.47
C ASN A 99 20.34 18.05 -18.57
N GLU A 100 21.26 17.15 -18.25
CA GLU A 100 22.57 17.49 -17.65
C GLU A 100 23.40 18.38 -18.58
#